data_AF-A0A257NWF0-F1
#
_entry.id   AF-A0A257NWF0-F1
#
_cell.length_a   1.000
_cell.length_b   1.000
_cell.length_c   1.000
_cell.angle_alpha   90.00
_cell.angle_beta   90.00
_cell.angle_gamma   90.00
#
_symmetry.space_group_name_H-M   'P 1'
#
loop_
_entity.id
_entity.type
_entity.pdbx_description
1 polymer ?
#
loop_
_entity_poly.entity_id
_entity_poly.type
_entity_poly.pdbx_seq_one_letter_code
_entity_poly.pdbx_strand_id
1 'polypeptide(L)'
;MRELYPAIEPLVTHSIPVDAPHVLHVEECGRLKGIPVVFLHGGPGAGCTPTHRRFFDPDHYRVILIDQRGAGRSSPHAHLEGNTTEALVADLEQVREHLKIERWLVFGGSWGATLALAYAAAHPER
;
A
#
# COMPACT_ATOMS: atom_id res chain seq x y z
N MET A 1 25.77 10.11 -2.62
CA MET A 1 24.78 9.03 -2.44
C MET A 1 23.41 9.69 -2.37
N ARG A 2 22.36 9.17 -2.99
CA ARG A 2 21.02 9.76 -2.83
C ARG A 2 20.51 9.44 -1.42
N GLU A 3 19.88 10.41 -0.79
CA GLU A 3 19.26 10.28 0.53
C GLU A 3 17.73 10.21 0.40
N LEU A 4 17.05 9.82 1.48
CA LEU A 4 15.59 9.88 1.56
C LEU A 4 15.10 11.34 1.56
N TYR A 5 13.95 11.59 0.94
CA TYR A 5 13.31 12.91 0.99
C TYR A 5 12.99 13.34 2.44
N PRO A 6 12.72 14.63 2.72
CA PRO A 6 12.32 15.07 4.05
C PRO A 6 11.11 14.31 4.61
N ALA A 7 10.98 14.28 5.94
CA ALA A 7 9.83 13.65 6.57
C ALA A 7 8.53 14.40 6.21
N ILE A 8 7.46 13.64 5.97
CA ILE A 8 6.13 14.15 5.65
C ILE A 8 5.05 13.36 6.39
N GLU A 9 3.92 14.01 6.61
CA GLU A 9 2.71 13.40 7.16
C GLU A 9 1.71 13.06 6.04
N PRO A 10 0.79 12.09 6.29
CA PRO A 10 -0.23 11.75 5.32
C PRO A 10 -1.19 12.93 5.16
N LEU A 11 -1.60 13.19 3.92
CA LEU A 11 -2.64 14.16 3.60
C LEU A 11 -4.02 13.60 3.89
N VAL A 12 -4.20 12.30 3.64
CA VAL A 12 -5.46 11.59 3.86
C VAL A 12 -5.14 10.21 4.43
N THR A 13 -5.97 9.76 5.36
CA THR A 13 -5.94 8.41 5.91
C THR A 13 -7.32 7.80 5.76
N HIS A 14 -7.36 6.54 5.31
CA HIS A 14 -8.58 5.79 5.07
C HIS A 14 -8.60 4.52 5.92
N SER A 15 -9.81 4.11 6.27
CA SER A 15 -10.12 2.76 6.75
C SER A 15 -11.03 2.10 5.73
N ILE A 16 -10.48 1.15 4.97
CA ILE A 16 -11.17 0.53 3.83
C ILE A 16 -11.55 -0.91 4.20
N PRO A 17 -12.85 -1.22 4.40
CA PRO A 17 -13.31 -2.59 4.55
C PRO A 17 -13.13 -3.34 3.22
N VAL A 18 -12.53 -4.52 3.25
CA VAL A 18 -12.24 -5.30 2.03
C VAL A 18 -12.96 -6.64 1.98
N ASP A 19 -12.93 -7.37 3.08
CA ASP A 19 -13.57 -8.67 3.24
C ASP A 19 -13.69 -8.95 4.74
N ALA A 20 -14.90 -9.20 5.24
CA ALA A 20 -15.12 -9.24 6.67
C ALA A 20 -14.25 -10.34 7.33
N PRO A 21 -13.54 -10.06 8.43
CA PRO A 21 -13.59 -8.84 9.26
C PRO A 21 -12.56 -7.75 8.91
N HIS A 22 -11.80 -7.92 7.82
CA HIS A 22 -10.63 -7.12 7.49
C HIS A 22 -10.97 -5.69 7.07
N VAL A 23 -10.32 -4.73 7.73
CA VAL A 23 -10.33 -3.31 7.39
C VAL A 23 -8.88 -2.83 7.27
N LEU A 24 -8.53 -2.31 6.10
CA LEU A 24 -7.19 -1.85 5.81
C LEU A 24 -6.99 -0.39 6.22
N HIS A 25 -5.87 -0.11 6.86
CA HIS A 25 -5.37 1.24 7.05
C HIS A 25 -4.58 1.67 5.81
N VAL A 26 -5.01 2.74 5.17
CA VAL A 26 -4.38 3.27 3.96
C VAL A 26 -4.06 4.75 4.12
N GLU A 27 -2.87 5.16 3.73
CA GLU A 27 -2.43 6.56 3.73
C GLU A 27 -2.18 7.05 2.31
N GLU A 28 -2.52 8.32 2.08
CA GLU A 28 -2.10 9.08 0.91
C GLU A 28 -1.12 10.18 1.32
N CYS A 29 0.08 10.13 0.77
CA CYS A 29 1.18 11.06 1.07
C CYS A 29 1.66 11.77 -0.20
N GLY A 30 2.41 12.87 -0.04
CA GLY A 30 2.98 13.63 -1.16
C GLY A 30 1.93 14.51 -1.82
N ARG A 31 1.74 14.39 -3.14
CA ARG A 31 0.84 15.23 -3.93
C ARG A 31 -0.38 14.44 -4.40
N LEU A 32 -1.58 14.79 -3.96
CA LEU A 32 -2.83 14.07 -4.32
C LEU A 32 -3.13 14.01 -5.83
N LYS A 33 -2.60 14.95 -6.63
CA LYS A 33 -2.70 14.95 -8.10
C LYS A 33 -1.39 14.53 -8.79
N GLY A 34 -0.48 13.93 -8.05
CA GLY A 34 0.80 13.41 -8.55
C GLY A 34 0.66 12.04 -9.20
N ILE A 35 1.78 11.47 -9.62
CA ILE A 35 1.84 10.11 -10.16
C ILE A 35 1.53 9.12 -9.04
N PRO A 36 0.49 8.27 -9.17
CA PRO A 36 0.15 7.30 -8.12
C PRO A 36 1.20 6.19 -8.04
N VAL A 37 1.65 5.92 -6.83
CA VAL A 37 2.52 4.79 -6.49
C VAL A 37 1.99 4.07 -5.26
N VAL A 38 1.82 2.76 -5.34
CA VAL A 38 1.53 1.93 -4.18
C VAL A 38 2.82 1.37 -3.60
N PHE A 39 3.01 1.56 -2.29
CA PHE A 39 4.10 0.98 -1.52
C PHE A 39 3.63 -0.29 -0.82
N LEU A 40 4.30 -1.41 -1.09
CA LEU A 40 4.03 -2.72 -0.50
C LEU A 40 5.12 -3.05 0.51
N HIS A 41 4.77 -3.07 1.80
CA HIS A 41 5.72 -3.42 2.86
C HIS A 41 6.12 -4.90 2.85
N GLY A 42 7.28 -5.18 3.43
CA GLY A 42 7.83 -6.53 3.59
C GLY A 42 7.25 -7.29 4.80
N GLY A 43 7.93 -8.38 5.18
CA GLY A 43 7.52 -9.29 6.24
C GLY A 43 7.32 -10.71 5.71
N PRO A 44 6.09 -11.18 5.44
CA PRO A 44 4.81 -10.48 5.56
C PRO A 44 4.46 -10.06 7.00
N GLY A 45 3.49 -9.16 7.16
CA GLY A 45 2.96 -8.77 8.48
C GLY A 45 3.66 -7.60 9.19
N ALA A 46 4.61 -6.91 8.55
CA ALA A 46 5.38 -5.84 9.21
C ALA A 46 4.62 -4.52 9.38
N GLY A 47 3.80 -4.14 8.40
CA GLY A 47 3.15 -2.82 8.33
C GLY A 47 4.08 -1.72 7.78
N CYS A 48 3.50 -0.57 7.46
CA CYS A 48 4.23 0.60 6.99
C CYS A 48 4.79 1.44 8.13
N THR A 49 5.90 2.15 7.87
CA THR A 49 6.51 3.10 8.80
C THR A 49 6.59 4.50 8.15
N PRO A 50 6.74 5.58 8.93
CA PRO A 50 6.88 6.94 8.38
C PRO A 50 8.05 7.08 7.40
N THR A 51 9.11 6.28 7.55
CA THR A 51 10.25 6.25 6.64
C THR A 51 9.86 5.87 5.21
N HIS A 52 8.85 5.00 5.04
CA HIS A 52 8.42 4.54 3.71
C HIS A 52 7.84 5.66 2.85
N ARG A 53 7.33 6.74 3.45
CA ARG A 53 6.82 7.92 2.73
C ARG A 53 7.91 8.67 1.99
N ARG A 54 9.17 8.47 2.38
CA ARG A 54 10.33 9.29 2.01
C ARG A 54 11.13 8.74 0.82
N PHE A 55 10.69 7.64 0.21
CA PHE A 55 11.33 7.08 -0.99
C PHE A 55 10.97 7.85 -2.27
N PHE A 56 9.90 8.65 -2.24
CA PHE A 56 9.35 9.31 -3.41
C PHE A 56 9.38 10.83 -3.25
N ASP A 57 9.56 11.53 -4.36
CA ASP A 57 9.49 12.99 -4.39
C ASP A 57 8.06 13.44 -4.03
N PRO A 58 7.87 14.15 -2.89
CA PRO A 58 6.54 14.52 -2.42
C PRO A 58 5.83 15.53 -3.33
N ASP A 59 6.55 16.27 -4.16
CA ASP A 59 5.98 17.25 -5.09
C ASP A 59 5.52 16.63 -6.41
N HIS A 60 5.91 15.36 -6.65
CA HIS A 60 5.65 14.65 -7.90
C HIS A 60 4.73 13.44 -7.74
N TYR A 61 4.85 12.69 -6.63
CA TYR A 61 4.14 11.43 -6.44
C TYR A 61 2.98 11.56 -5.45
N ARG A 62 1.89 10.83 -5.76
CA ARG A 62 0.84 10.46 -4.81
C ARG A 62 1.21 9.09 -4.27
N VAL A 63 1.68 9.01 -3.03
CA VAL A 63 2.16 7.75 -2.45
C VAL A 63 1.06 7.12 -1.62
N ILE A 64 0.67 5.89 -1.97
CA ILE A 64 -0.35 5.09 -1.30
C ILE A 64 0.38 4.06 -0.45
N LEU A 65 0.30 4.19 0.88
CA LEU A 65 0.84 3.21 1.82
C LEU A 65 -0.31 2.39 2.38
N ILE A 66 -0.20 1.07 2.30
CA ILE A 66 -1.22 0.13 2.77
C ILE A 66 -0.59 -0.73 3.86
N ASP A 67 -1.19 -0.75 5.05
CA ASP A 67 -0.91 -1.81 6.01
C ASP A 67 -1.73 -3.05 5.57
N GLN A 68 -1.06 -4.16 5.24
CA GLN A 68 -1.72 -5.39 4.76
C GLN A 68 -2.58 -6.02 5.87
N ARG A 69 -3.46 -6.98 5.50
CA ARG A 69 -4.34 -7.69 6.45
C ARG A 69 -3.56 -8.17 7.68
N GLY A 70 -4.10 -7.90 8.87
CA GLY A 70 -3.50 -8.29 10.14
C GLY A 70 -2.19 -7.58 10.52
N ALA A 71 -1.70 -6.64 9.72
CA ALA A 71 -0.42 -5.96 9.94
C ALA A 71 -0.62 -4.48 10.34
N GLY A 72 0.36 -3.95 11.07
CA GLY A 72 0.41 -2.53 11.42
C GLY A 72 -0.88 -2.05 12.09
N ARG A 73 -1.56 -1.11 11.44
CA ARG A 73 -2.80 -0.48 11.91
C ARG A 73 -4.06 -1.06 11.29
N SER A 74 -3.93 -2.00 10.35
CA SER A 74 -5.07 -2.73 9.80
C SER A 74 -5.67 -3.67 10.84
N SER A 75 -6.98 -3.84 10.78
CA SER A 75 -7.74 -4.62 11.74
C SER A 75 -8.44 -5.82 11.09
N PRO A 76 -8.63 -6.92 11.83
CA PRO A 76 -8.12 -7.17 13.17
C PRO A 76 -6.61 -7.45 13.17
N HIS A 77 -5.89 -6.95 14.17
CA HIS A 77 -4.44 -7.13 14.27
C HIS A 77 -4.07 -8.62 14.47
N ALA A 78 -3.00 -9.07 13.80
CA ALA A 78 -2.51 -10.44 13.81
C ALA A 78 -3.54 -11.51 13.37
N HIS A 79 -4.57 -11.10 12.61
CA HIS A 79 -5.58 -12.02 12.11
C HIS A 79 -5.07 -12.82 10.91
N LEU A 80 -5.21 -14.15 10.98
CA LEU A 80 -4.70 -15.07 9.96
C LEU A 80 -5.80 -15.59 9.02
N GLU A 81 -7.04 -15.71 9.50
CA GLU A 81 -8.14 -16.17 8.64
C GLU A 81 -8.42 -15.14 7.55
N GLY A 82 -8.55 -15.61 6.31
CA GLY A 82 -8.69 -14.75 5.13
C GLY A 82 -7.43 -13.94 4.80
N ASN A 83 -6.24 -14.30 5.32
CA ASN A 83 -5.00 -13.58 5.08
C ASN A 83 -4.06 -14.40 4.16
N THR A 84 -4.36 -14.41 2.87
CA THR A 84 -3.58 -15.12 1.84
C THR A 84 -3.06 -14.17 0.77
N THR A 85 -2.08 -14.59 -0.03
CA THR A 85 -1.54 -13.77 -1.13
C THR A 85 -2.63 -13.31 -2.10
N GLU A 86 -3.57 -14.20 -2.45
CA GLU A 86 -4.68 -13.91 -3.35
C GLU A 86 -5.62 -12.85 -2.75
N ALA A 87 -5.89 -12.96 -1.45
CA ALA A 87 -6.68 -11.97 -0.72
C ALA A 87 -5.99 -10.60 -0.70
N LEU A 88 -4.66 -10.57 -0.48
CA LEU A 88 -3.88 -9.34 -0.54
C LEU A 88 -3.83 -8.73 -1.95
N VAL A 89 -3.79 -9.55 -3.01
CA VAL A 89 -3.88 -9.07 -4.40
C VAL A 89 -5.25 -8.45 -4.66
N ALA A 90 -6.33 -9.09 -4.21
CA ALA A 90 -7.69 -8.55 -4.34
C ALA A 90 -7.86 -7.22 -3.58
N ASP A 91 -7.26 -7.12 -2.39
CA ASP A 91 -7.26 -5.88 -1.60
C ASP A 91 -6.62 -4.71 -2.33
N LEU A 92 -5.53 -4.94 -3.07
CA LEU A 92 -4.88 -3.89 -3.85
C LEU A 92 -5.82 -3.31 -4.90
N GLU A 93 -6.61 -4.15 -5.59
CA GLU A 93 -7.62 -3.67 -6.53
C GLU A 93 -8.74 -2.90 -5.82
N GLN A 94 -9.24 -3.38 -4.68
CA GLN A 94 -10.25 -2.66 -3.91
C GLN A 94 -9.77 -1.27 -3.47
N VAL A 95 -8.52 -1.15 -3.01
CA VAL A 95 -7.92 0.14 -2.66
C VAL A 95 -7.74 1.02 -3.91
N ARG A 96 -7.24 0.45 -5.02
CA ARG A 96 -7.04 1.19 -6.27
C ARG A 96 -8.36 1.78 -6.79
N GLU A 97 -9.43 0.99 -6.79
CA GLU A 97 -10.77 1.41 -7.21
C GLU A 97 -11.38 2.43 -6.25
N HIS A 98 -11.27 2.21 -4.94
CA HIS A 98 -11.73 3.15 -3.91
C HIS A 98 -11.10 4.55 -4.10
N LEU A 99 -9.80 4.58 -4.39
CA LEU A 99 -9.03 5.80 -4.62
C LEU A 99 -9.17 6.38 -6.04
N LYS A 100 -9.95 5.70 -6.91
CA LYS A 100 -10.21 6.06 -8.32
C LYS A 100 -8.93 6.21 -9.14
N ILE A 101 -7.97 5.32 -8.91
CA ILE A 101 -6.70 5.28 -9.62
C ILE A 101 -6.85 4.32 -10.79
N GLU A 102 -6.60 4.76 -12.03
CA GLU A 102 -6.71 3.88 -13.20
C GLU A 102 -5.55 2.88 -13.24
N ARG A 103 -4.33 3.40 -13.12
CA ARG A 103 -3.07 2.67 -13.07
C ARG A 103 -2.10 3.29 -12.07
N TRP A 104 -1.18 2.51 -11.52
CA TRP A 104 -0.16 3.00 -10.59
C TRP A 104 1.19 2.32 -10.73
N LEU A 105 2.24 2.98 -10.25
CA LEU A 105 3.53 2.33 -10.05
C LEU A 105 3.45 1.41 -8.84
N VAL A 106 3.94 0.18 -8.96
CA VAL A 106 4.02 -0.78 -7.85
C VAL A 106 5.45 -0.79 -7.31
N PHE A 107 5.62 -0.43 -6.04
CA PHE A 107 6.92 -0.41 -5.36
C PHE A 107 6.89 -1.38 -4.18
N GLY A 108 7.78 -2.38 -4.18
CA GLY A 108 7.86 -3.35 -3.08
C GLY A 108 9.26 -3.94 -2.95
N GLY A 109 9.66 -4.20 -1.70
CA GLY A 109 10.92 -4.86 -1.36
C GLY A 109 10.70 -6.05 -0.42
N SER A 110 11.57 -7.07 -0.49
CA SER A 110 11.40 -8.33 0.26
C SER A 110 10.05 -8.98 -0.08
N TRP A 111 9.24 -9.37 0.92
CA TRP A 111 7.86 -9.83 0.70
C TRP A 111 7.02 -8.86 -0.15
N GLY A 112 7.25 -7.55 -0.03
CA GLY A 112 6.58 -6.56 -0.88
C GLY A 112 6.90 -6.74 -2.37
N ALA A 113 8.08 -7.25 -2.72
CA ALA A 113 8.43 -7.61 -4.09
C ALA A 113 7.69 -8.89 -4.55
N THR A 114 7.55 -9.88 -3.66
CA THR A 114 6.72 -11.07 -3.93
C THR A 114 5.28 -10.67 -4.22
N LEU A 115 4.68 -9.82 -3.38
CA LEU A 115 3.33 -9.33 -3.57
C LEU A 115 3.21 -8.46 -4.83
N ALA A 116 4.22 -7.62 -5.12
CA ALA A 116 4.26 -6.82 -6.36
C ALA A 116 4.22 -7.70 -7.62
N LEU A 117 5.00 -8.79 -7.64
CA LEU A 117 5.02 -9.72 -8.76
C LEU A 117 3.71 -10.49 -8.88
N ALA A 118 3.13 -10.95 -7.77
CA ALA A 118 1.84 -11.62 -7.77
C ALA A 118 0.72 -10.70 -8.29
N TYR A 119 0.70 -9.44 -7.84
CA TYR A 119 -0.27 -8.43 -8.30
C TYR A 119 -0.09 -8.11 -9.78
N ALA A 120 1.13 -7.83 -10.23
CA ALA A 120 1.39 -7.50 -11.64
C ALA A 120 1.12 -8.68 -12.59
N ALA A 121 1.29 -9.92 -12.14
CA ALA A 121 0.94 -11.10 -12.92
C ALA A 121 -0.58 -11.29 -13.05
N ALA A 122 -1.35 -10.95 -12.01
CA ALA A 122 -2.81 -11.05 -12.01
C ALA A 122 -3.50 -9.87 -12.74
N HIS A 123 -2.89 -8.68 -12.70
CA HIS A 123 -3.44 -7.42 -13.22
C HIS A 123 -2.40 -6.63 -14.03
N PRO A 124 -1.90 -7.17 -15.16
CA PRO A 124 -0.79 -6.59 -15.91
C PRO A 124 -1.08 -5.20 -16.53
N GLU A 125 -2.35 -4.82 -16.64
CA GLU A 125 -2.79 -3.53 -17.17
C GLU A 125 -2.92 -2.42 -16.13
N ARG A 126 -2.68 -2.70 -14.85
CA ARG A 126 -2.90 -1.80 -13.69
C ARG A 126 -1.63 -1.18 -13.12
#